data_AF-A0AAT9LE56-F1
#
_entry.id   AF-A0AAT9LE56-F1
#
_cell.length_a   1.000
_cell.length_b   1.000
_cell.length_c   1.000
_cell.angle_alpha   90.00
_cell.angle_beta   90.00
_cell.angle_gamma   90.00
#
_symmetry.space_group_name_H-M   'P 1'
#
loop_
_entity.id
_entity.type
_entity.pdbx_description
1 polymer ?
#
loop_
_entity_poly.entity_id
_entity_poly.type
_entity_poly.pdbx_seq_one_letter_code
_entity_poly.pdbx_strand_id
1 'polypeptide(L)'
;MLKKTGLLLIILLFLLSYGLRWNATSRGKDTVEFTDYRVRSALDFAARDSSAKYVVKEGTPVKAWVSGSSDGYTVNAAFSLNDYAWLVMVKFDPAGNPVSCSTEIWSAFTVSRYLCTLSFAMAGLWLAVTFIFPHFAVKCPDCTTNPLLPVVTEQHDTTIFAGGVDDEGFTLPPIVERAWICPRCGYTKVKYVVPEYYRPGLARSPADTGLPRLHPRELDRLERAFDKWTKDRKEMARFHSFEEWKAFFDELKTREGEKRQFRFQ
;
A
#
# COMPACT_ATOMS: atom_id res chain seq x y z
N MET A 1 -18.80 2.67 11.52
CA MET A 1 -19.47 2.41 10.22
C MET A 1 -18.51 1.92 9.11
N LEU A 2 -17.24 2.34 9.07
CA LEU A 2 -16.27 1.92 8.04
C LEU A 2 -16.03 0.40 7.89
N LYS A 3 -16.17 -0.41 8.95
CA LYS A 3 -15.89 -1.86 8.88
C LYS A 3 -16.86 -2.63 7.98
N LYS A 4 -18.13 -2.22 7.92
CA LYS A 4 -19.17 -2.91 7.13
C LYS A 4 -19.06 -2.55 5.65
N THR A 5 -18.74 -1.31 5.32
CA THR A 5 -18.60 -0.84 3.94
C THR A 5 -17.35 -1.41 3.26
N GLY A 6 -16.23 -1.57 3.98
CA GLY A 6 -15.01 -2.16 3.44
C GLY A 6 -15.15 -3.64 3.06
N LEU A 7 -15.79 -4.45 3.91
CA LEU A 7 -16.03 -5.87 3.62
C LEU A 7 -16.93 -6.06 2.38
N LEU A 8 -17.96 -5.23 2.26
CA LEU A 8 -18.93 -5.30 1.17
C LEU A 8 -18.29 -4.95 -0.18
N LEU A 9 -17.39 -3.96 -0.19
CA LEU A 9 -16.59 -3.61 -1.37
C LEU A 9 -15.66 -4.76 -1.81
N ILE A 10 -15.00 -5.43 -0.87
CA ILE A 10 -14.10 -6.56 -1.16
C ILE A 10 -14.90 -7.73 -1.75
N ILE A 11 -16.06 -8.05 -1.18
CA ILE A 11 -16.95 -9.09 -1.70
C ILE A 11 -17.43 -8.73 -3.10
N LEU A 12 -17.82 -7.48 -3.34
CA LEU A 12 -18.24 -6.99 -4.66
C LEU A 12 -17.12 -7.11 -5.70
N LEU A 13 -15.89 -6.70 -5.36
CA LEU A 13 -14.74 -6.81 -6.26
C LEU A 13 -14.39 -8.28 -6.54
N PHE A 14 -14.50 -9.15 -5.54
CA PHE A 14 -14.28 -10.59 -5.73
C PHE A 14 -15.35 -11.22 -6.63
N LEU A 15 -16.63 -10.92 -6.41
CA LEU A 15 -17.73 -11.41 -7.23
C LEU A 15 -17.66 -10.87 -8.66
N LEU A 16 -17.31 -9.59 -8.83
CA LEU A 16 -17.10 -8.97 -10.14
C LEU A 16 -15.93 -9.63 -10.87
N SER A 17 -14.80 -9.84 -10.18
CA SER A 17 -13.65 -10.54 -10.74
C SER A 17 -13.99 -11.98 -11.12
N TYR A 18 -14.74 -12.68 -10.26
CA TYR A 18 -15.20 -14.04 -10.52
C TYR A 18 -16.15 -14.09 -11.73
N GLY A 19 -17.11 -13.17 -11.83
CA GLY A 19 -18.02 -13.07 -12.98
C GLY A 19 -17.30 -12.71 -14.28
N LEU A 20 -16.37 -11.77 -14.25
CA LEU A 20 -15.51 -11.42 -15.39
C LEU A 20 -14.62 -12.60 -15.79
N ARG A 21 -14.07 -13.35 -14.82
CA ARG A 21 -13.27 -14.55 -15.08
C ARG A 21 -14.12 -15.67 -15.64
N TRP A 22 -15.34 -15.85 -15.15
CA TRP A 22 -16.28 -16.85 -15.64
C TRP A 22 -16.63 -16.58 -17.10
N ASN A 23 -16.98 -15.34 -17.42
CA ASN A 23 -17.26 -14.89 -18.77
C ASN A 23 -16.01 -15.01 -19.67
N ALA A 24 -14.85 -14.55 -19.19
CA ALA A 24 -13.59 -14.62 -19.94
C ALA A 24 -13.15 -16.06 -20.19
N THR A 25 -13.16 -16.93 -19.18
CA THR A 25 -12.64 -18.31 -19.31
C THR A 25 -13.59 -19.27 -20.01
N SER A 26 -14.85 -18.86 -20.29
CA SER A 26 -15.91 -19.74 -20.80
C SER A 26 -15.96 -21.08 -20.06
N ARG A 27 -15.88 -21.06 -18.72
CA ARG A 27 -16.14 -22.26 -17.91
C ARG A 27 -17.61 -22.63 -18.12
N GLY A 28 -17.83 -23.66 -18.95
CA GLY A 28 -19.14 -24.07 -19.46
C GLY A 28 -19.19 -24.31 -20.98
N LYS A 29 -18.15 -23.94 -21.74
CA LYS A 29 -17.98 -24.35 -23.15
C LYS A 29 -16.91 -25.43 -23.22
N ASP A 30 -17.22 -26.54 -23.89
CA ASP A 30 -16.30 -27.67 -24.05
C ASP A 30 -15.00 -27.20 -24.70
N THR A 31 -13.90 -27.42 -23.99
CA THR A 31 -12.57 -27.10 -24.48
C THR A 31 -12.22 -28.10 -25.55
N VAL A 32 -11.79 -27.59 -26.70
CA VAL A 32 -11.43 -28.42 -27.85
C VAL A 32 -9.92 -28.37 -28.01
N GLU A 33 -9.31 -29.52 -28.24
CA GLU A 33 -7.87 -29.59 -28.49
C GLU A 33 -7.51 -28.83 -29.77
N PHE A 34 -6.31 -28.25 -29.82
CA PHE A 34 -5.78 -27.60 -31.03
C PHE A 34 -5.54 -28.58 -32.19
N THR A 35 -5.65 -29.88 -31.94
CA THR A 35 -5.61 -30.97 -32.92
C THR A 35 -6.95 -31.20 -33.63
N ASP A 36 -8.06 -30.69 -33.11
CA ASP A 36 -9.39 -30.83 -33.71
C ASP A 36 -9.42 -30.18 -35.10
N TYR A 37 -10.04 -30.87 -36.05
CA TYR A 37 -10.08 -30.45 -37.46
C TYR A 37 -10.72 -29.05 -37.64
N ARG A 38 -11.69 -28.67 -36.80
CA ARG A 38 -12.33 -27.35 -36.84
C ARG A 38 -11.38 -26.27 -36.38
N VAL A 39 -10.59 -26.56 -35.34
CA VAL A 39 -9.57 -25.65 -34.84
C VAL A 39 -8.44 -25.50 -35.85
N ARG A 40 -7.96 -26.59 -36.44
CA ARG A 40 -6.95 -26.54 -37.50
C ARG A 40 -7.41 -25.74 -38.72
N SER A 41 -8.62 -26.03 -39.22
CA SER A 41 -9.20 -25.30 -40.35
C SER A 41 -9.32 -23.80 -40.05
N ALA A 42 -9.75 -23.45 -38.84
CA ALA A 42 -9.81 -22.06 -38.39
C ALA A 42 -8.43 -21.39 -38.35
N LEU A 43 -7.41 -22.08 -37.83
CA LEU A 43 -6.06 -21.56 -37.74
C LEU A 43 -5.39 -21.45 -39.12
N ASP A 44 -5.64 -22.38 -40.03
CA ASP A 44 -5.14 -22.31 -41.41
C ASP A 44 -5.74 -21.12 -42.16
N PHE A 45 -7.03 -20.85 -41.94
CA PHE A 45 -7.69 -19.65 -42.45
C PHE A 45 -7.11 -18.38 -41.83
N ALA A 46 -7.01 -18.33 -40.50
CA ALA A 46 -6.47 -17.19 -39.76
C ALA A 46 -4.99 -16.92 -40.07
N ALA A 47 -4.18 -17.95 -40.35
CA ALA A 47 -2.78 -17.80 -40.72
C ALA A 47 -2.56 -17.08 -42.07
N ARG A 48 -3.62 -16.98 -42.90
CA ARG A 48 -3.64 -16.22 -44.15
C ARG A 48 -4.19 -14.81 -43.97
N ASP A 49 -4.88 -14.54 -42.87
CA ASP A 49 -5.46 -13.25 -42.56
C ASP A 49 -4.39 -12.27 -42.01
N SER A 50 -4.35 -11.06 -42.55
CA SER A 50 -3.36 -10.05 -42.17
C SER A 50 -3.42 -9.65 -40.68
N SER A 51 -4.60 -9.74 -40.05
CA SER A 51 -4.83 -9.36 -38.65
C SER A 51 -4.49 -10.49 -37.67
N ALA A 52 -4.50 -11.75 -38.12
CA ALA A 52 -4.32 -12.92 -37.26
C ALA A 52 -3.02 -13.69 -37.49
N LYS A 53 -2.40 -13.55 -38.67
CA LYS A 53 -1.22 -14.30 -39.08
C LYS A 53 -0.08 -14.26 -38.07
N TYR A 54 0.24 -13.10 -37.53
CA TYR A 54 1.33 -12.95 -36.55
C TYR A 54 1.03 -13.67 -35.24
N VAL A 55 -0.20 -13.52 -34.73
CA VAL A 55 -0.64 -14.19 -33.50
C VAL A 55 -0.63 -15.71 -33.65
N VAL A 56 -1.10 -16.23 -34.78
CA VAL A 56 -1.18 -17.69 -35.03
C VAL A 56 0.20 -18.32 -35.26
N LYS A 57 1.12 -17.61 -35.91
CA LYS A 57 2.45 -18.15 -36.26
C LYS A 57 3.46 -18.05 -35.14
N GLU A 58 3.44 -16.95 -34.38
CA GLU A 58 4.46 -16.65 -33.37
C GLU A 58 3.93 -16.82 -31.94
N GLY A 59 2.60 -16.85 -31.76
CA GLY A 59 1.99 -17.00 -30.44
C GLY A 59 2.01 -18.44 -29.92
N THR A 60 2.15 -18.58 -28.60
CA THR A 60 2.01 -19.88 -27.93
C THR A 60 0.53 -20.20 -27.72
N PRO A 61 0.01 -21.34 -28.20
CA PRO A 61 -1.39 -21.71 -28.01
C PRO A 61 -1.70 -21.97 -26.53
N VAL A 62 -2.80 -21.40 -26.05
CA VAL A 62 -3.21 -21.50 -24.64
C VAL A 62 -4.47 -22.35 -24.50
N LYS A 63 -5.52 -22.02 -25.26
CA LYS A 63 -6.84 -22.67 -25.14
C LYS A 63 -7.66 -22.47 -26.41
N ALA A 64 -8.43 -23.47 -26.83
CA ALA A 64 -9.44 -23.31 -27.89
C ALA A 64 -10.82 -23.84 -27.45
N TRP A 65 -11.88 -23.27 -28.02
CA TRP A 65 -13.26 -23.72 -27.84
C TRP A 65 -14.12 -23.35 -29.03
N VAL A 66 -15.21 -24.08 -29.21
CA VAL A 66 -16.18 -23.86 -30.28
C VAL A 66 -17.48 -23.37 -29.67
N SER A 67 -18.10 -22.35 -30.26
CA SER A 67 -19.44 -21.88 -29.91
C SER A 67 -20.35 -22.01 -31.12
N GLY A 68 -21.39 -22.84 -31.01
CA GLY A 68 -22.43 -22.97 -32.04
C GLY A 68 -23.46 -21.85 -31.97
N SER A 69 -24.01 -21.47 -33.12
CA SER A 69 -25.19 -20.63 -33.27
C SER A 69 -26.13 -21.22 -34.34
N SER A 70 -27.33 -20.67 -34.51
CA SER A 70 -28.25 -21.08 -35.60
C SER A 70 -27.65 -20.88 -36.99
N ASP A 71 -26.70 -19.95 -37.11
CA ASP A 71 -26.15 -19.47 -38.38
C ASP A 71 -24.75 -20.03 -38.65
N GLY A 72 -24.37 -21.10 -37.95
CA GLY A 72 -23.08 -21.78 -38.08
C GLY A 72 -22.36 -21.95 -36.75
N TYR A 73 -21.03 -21.78 -36.75
CA TYR A 73 -20.24 -21.88 -35.52
C TYR A 73 -19.05 -20.94 -35.53
N THR A 74 -18.55 -20.60 -34.35
CA THR A 74 -17.34 -19.80 -34.18
C THR A 74 -16.29 -20.61 -33.44
N VAL A 75 -15.09 -20.66 -34.02
CA VAL A 75 -13.91 -21.21 -33.36
C VAL A 75 -13.16 -20.06 -32.70
N ASN A 76 -12.89 -20.21 -31.42
CA ASN A 76 -12.15 -19.24 -30.63
C ASN A 76 -10.85 -19.90 -30.16
N ALA A 77 -9.72 -19.29 -30.47
CA ALA A 77 -8.39 -19.78 -30.09
C ALA A 77 -7.59 -18.67 -29.40
N ALA A 78 -7.20 -18.93 -28.16
CA ALA A 78 -6.41 -18.03 -27.34
C ALA A 78 -4.92 -18.34 -27.47
N PHE A 79 -4.12 -17.28 -27.64
CA PHE A 79 -2.66 -17.32 -27.79
C PHE A 79 -2.00 -16.37 -26.79
N SER A 80 -0.76 -16.68 -26.42
CA SER A 80 0.12 -15.79 -25.65
C SER A 80 1.23 -15.29 -26.57
N LEU A 81 1.36 -13.98 -26.76
CA LEU A 81 2.39 -13.34 -27.59
C LEU A 81 2.82 -12.02 -26.94
N ASN A 82 4.13 -11.83 -26.73
CA ASN A 82 4.73 -10.63 -26.13
C ASN A 82 4.07 -10.21 -24.80
N ASP A 83 3.83 -11.17 -23.89
CA ASP A 83 3.14 -11.00 -22.61
C ASP A 83 1.66 -10.57 -22.69
N TYR A 84 1.08 -10.51 -23.89
CA TYR A 84 -0.34 -10.27 -24.11
C TYR A 84 -1.08 -11.55 -24.45
N ALA A 85 -2.30 -11.67 -23.90
CA ALA A 85 -3.24 -12.71 -24.30
C ALA A 85 -4.04 -12.21 -25.51
N TRP A 86 -4.00 -12.95 -26.61
CA TRP A 86 -4.72 -12.68 -27.84
C TRP A 86 -5.82 -13.70 -28.04
N LEU A 87 -6.94 -13.27 -28.62
CA LEU A 87 -8.04 -14.12 -29.01
C LEU A 87 -8.22 -14.03 -30.53
N VAL A 88 -8.09 -15.18 -31.20
CA VAL A 88 -8.38 -15.36 -32.61
C VAL A 88 -9.76 -15.98 -32.73
N MET A 89 -10.66 -15.30 -33.43
CA MET A 89 -12.04 -15.75 -33.63
C MET A 89 -12.31 -15.94 -35.12
N VAL A 90 -12.73 -17.14 -35.50
CA VAL A 90 -13.08 -17.48 -36.89
C VAL A 90 -14.52 -17.97 -36.93
N LYS A 91 -15.35 -17.27 -37.70
CA LYS A 91 -16.75 -17.66 -37.92
C LYS A 91 -16.84 -18.57 -39.14
N PHE A 92 -17.65 -19.59 -39.01
CA PHE A 92 -18.01 -20.54 -40.05
C PHE A 92 -19.51 -20.46 -40.32
N ASP A 93 -19.89 -20.58 -41.57
CA ASP A 93 -21.29 -20.73 -41.98
C ASP A 93 -21.84 -22.13 -41.60
N PRO A 94 -23.15 -22.40 -41.80
CA PRO A 94 -23.72 -23.73 -41.54
C PRO A 94 -23.13 -24.85 -42.40
N ALA A 95 -22.52 -24.52 -43.54
CA ALA A 95 -21.88 -25.46 -44.45
C ALA A 95 -20.42 -25.77 -44.06
N GLY A 96 -19.88 -25.10 -43.04
CA GLY A 96 -18.51 -25.27 -42.56
C GLY A 96 -17.45 -24.49 -43.34
N ASN A 97 -17.84 -23.47 -44.11
CA ASN A 97 -16.90 -22.56 -44.77
C ASN A 97 -16.54 -21.39 -43.86
N PRO A 98 -15.26 -20.98 -43.77
CA PRO A 98 -14.87 -19.82 -43.00
C PRO A 98 -15.36 -18.53 -43.66
N VAL A 99 -16.08 -17.71 -42.89
CA VAL A 99 -16.74 -16.47 -43.37
C VAL A 99 -15.93 -15.22 -42.98
N SER A 100 -15.40 -15.18 -41.76
CA SER A 100 -14.68 -14.02 -41.25
C SER A 100 -13.66 -14.41 -40.19
N CYS A 101 -12.53 -13.71 -40.17
CA CYS A 101 -11.53 -13.77 -39.11
C CYS A 101 -11.47 -12.44 -38.38
N SER A 102 -11.26 -12.48 -37.06
CA SER A 102 -10.98 -11.30 -36.26
C SER A 102 -10.01 -11.64 -35.15
N THR A 103 -9.18 -10.68 -34.78
CA THR A 103 -8.27 -10.78 -33.65
C THR A 103 -8.50 -9.66 -32.68
N GLU A 104 -8.57 -10.03 -31.40
CA GLU A 104 -8.75 -9.08 -30.32
C GLU A 104 -7.73 -9.37 -29.22
N ILE A 105 -7.23 -8.32 -28.58
CA ILE A 105 -6.50 -8.49 -27.33
C ILE A 105 -7.52 -8.99 -26.31
N TRP A 106 -7.27 -10.16 -25.73
CA TRP A 106 -8.13 -10.79 -24.74
C TRP A 106 -7.94 -10.14 -23.37
N SER A 107 -8.20 -8.83 -23.33
CA SER A 107 -8.07 -7.93 -22.19
C SER A 107 -8.89 -8.40 -20.99
N ALA A 108 -9.97 -9.16 -21.22
CA ALA A 108 -10.80 -9.76 -20.18
C ALA A 108 -10.01 -10.71 -19.24
N PHE A 109 -8.98 -11.40 -19.75
CA PHE A 109 -8.13 -12.26 -18.93
C PHE A 109 -7.13 -11.45 -18.10
N THR A 110 -6.59 -10.40 -18.69
CA THR A 110 -5.66 -9.46 -18.05
C THR A 110 -6.36 -8.67 -16.94
N VAL A 111 -7.53 -8.09 -17.23
CA VAL A 111 -8.37 -7.34 -16.29
C VAL A 111 -8.86 -8.24 -15.14
N SER A 112 -9.26 -9.48 -15.43
CA SER A 112 -9.64 -10.44 -14.38
C SER A 112 -8.48 -10.76 -13.42
N ARG A 113 -7.26 -10.95 -13.94
CA ARG A 113 -6.08 -11.17 -13.10
C ARG A 113 -5.80 -9.97 -12.19
N TYR A 114 -5.80 -8.75 -12.74
CA TYR A 114 -5.59 -7.52 -11.96
C TYR A 114 -6.68 -7.28 -10.91
N LEU A 115 -7.95 -7.53 -11.23
CA LEU A 115 -9.04 -7.39 -10.26
C LEU A 115 -8.97 -8.46 -9.17
N CYS A 116 -8.57 -9.69 -9.50
CA CYS A 116 -8.31 -10.74 -8.50
C CYS A 116 -7.17 -10.33 -7.55
N THR A 117 -6.01 -9.91 -8.08
CA THR A 117 -4.87 -9.53 -7.25
C THR A 117 -5.20 -8.34 -6.36
N LEU A 118 -5.91 -7.33 -6.88
CA LEU A 118 -6.38 -6.20 -6.11
C LEU A 118 -7.37 -6.62 -5.01
N SER A 119 -8.27 -7.57 -5.30
CA SER A 119 -9.20 -8.11 -4.29
C SER A 119 -8.46 -8.83 -3.16
N PHE A 120 -7.47 -9.66 -3.48
CA PHE A 120 -6.66 -10.35 -2.46
C PHE A 120 -5.80 -9.37 -1.65
N ALA A 121 -5.19 -8.38 -2.29
CA ALA A 121 -4.41 -7.35 -1.61
C ALA A 121 -5.29 -6.54 -0.64
N MET A 122 -6.48 -6.13 -1.07
CA MET A 122 -7.44 -5.42 -0.23
C MET A 122 -7.96 -6.28 0.93
N ALA A 123 -8.20 -7.58 0.69
CA ALA A 123 -8.58 -8.52 1.75
C ALA A 123 -7.46 -8.70 2.78
N GLY A 124 -6.21 -8.83 2.34
CA GLY A 124 -5.03 -8.90 3.21
C GLY A 124 -4.87 -7.63 4.05
N LEU A 125 -4.99 -6.45 3.43
CA LEU A 125 -4.95 -5.17 4.13
C LEU A 125 -6.08 -5.05 5.16
N TRP A 126 -7.30 -5.47 4.80
CA TRP A 126 -8.45 -5.48 5.72
C TRP A 126 -8.21 -6.41 6.92
N LEU A 127 -7.70 -7.62 6.69
CA LEU A 127 -7.36 -8.55 7.77
C LEU A 127 -6.28 -7.95 8.68
N ALA A 128 -5.25 -7.33 8.11
CA ALA A 128 -4.19 -6.67 8.88
C ALA A 128 -4.75 -5.53 9.76
N VAL A 129 -5.58 -4.65 9.20
CA VAL A 129 -6.19 -3.55 9.96
C VAL A 129 -7.19 -4.06 11.01
N THR A 130 -7.89 -5.16 10.73
CA THR A 130 -8.97 -5.64 11.60
C THR A 130 -8.47 -6.52 12.74
N PHE A 131 -7.42 -7.30 12.52
CA PHE A 131 -6.93 -8.30 13.49
C PHE A 131 -5.52 -8.01 14.01
N ILE A 132 -4.62 -7.46 13.18
CA ILE A 132 -3.22 -7.20 13.59
C ILE A 132 -3.12 -5.85 14.30
N PHE A 133 -3.68 -4.78 13.70
CA PHE A 133 -3.60 -3.42 14.25
C PHE A 133 -4.12 -3.29 15.70
N PRO A 134 -5.25 -3.92 16.11
CA PRO A 134 -5.73 -3.82 17.49
C PRO A 134 -4.87 -4.54 18.53
N HIS A 135 -3.91 -5.38 18.12
CA HIS A 135 -2.95 -6.00 19.03
C HIS A 135 -1.80 -5.05 19.39
N PHE A 136 -1.45 -4.12 18.51
CA PHE A 136 -0.39 -3.13 18.75
C PHE A 136 -0.93 -1.79 19.26
N ALA A 137 -2.24 -1.57 19.20
CA ALA A 137 -2.86 -0.34 19.65
C ALA A 137 -3.08 -0.31 21.17
N VAL A 138 -2.95 0.87 21.78
CA VAL A 138 -3.23 1.08 23.20
C VAL A 138 -4.74 1.00 23.43
N LYS A 139 -5.16 0.00 24.19
CA LYS A 139 -6.57 -0.29 24.49
C LYS A 139 -7.04 0.54 25.69
N CYS A 140 -8.27 1.02 25.65
CA CYS A 140 -8.89 1.66 26.80
C CYS A 140 -9.17 0.62 27.90
N PRO A 141 -8.69 0.78 29.14
CA PRO A 141 -8.90 -0.20 30.20
C PRO A 141 -10.35 -0.27 30.69
N ASP A 142 -11.10 0.84 30.63
CA ASP A 142 -12.44 0.94 31.21
C ASP A 142 -13.55 0.52 30.22
N CYS A 143 -13.33 0.66 28.91
CA CYS A 143 -14.34 0.34 27.88
C CYS A 143 -14.23 -1.09 27.34
N THR A 144 -13.23 -1.86 27.75
CA THR A 144 -12.94 -3.19 27.22
C THR A 144 -13.43 -4.30 28.15
N THR A 145 -14.62 -4.84 27.88
CA THR A 145 -15.06 -6.15 28.40
C THR A 145 -15.08 -7.23 27.31
N ASN A 146 -15.06 -6.87 26.03
CA ASN A 146 -15.11 -7.82 24.92
C ASN A 146 -13.77 -7.88 24.15
N PRO A 147 -13.05 -9.03 24.16
CA PRO A 147 -11.75 -9.18 23.50
C PRO A 147 -11.82 -9.09 21.97
N LEU A 148 -13.00 -9.28 21.35
CA LEU A 148 -13.19 -9.23 19.90
C LEU A 148 -13.38 -7.80 19.36
N LEU A 149 -13.72 -6.84 20.23
CA LEU A 149 -14.00 -5.45 19.86
C LEU A 149 -13.35 -4.48 20.85
N PRO A 150 -12.00 -4.43 20.93
CA PRO A 150 -11.32 -3.50 21.82
C PRO A 150 -11.57 -2.06 21.38
N VAL A 151 -11.89 -1.18 22.34
CA VAL A 151 -11.91 0.27 22.10
C VAL A 151 -10.45 0.74 22.13
N VAL A 152 -9.97 1.16 20.96
CA VAL A 152 -8.64 1.72 20.77
C VAL A 152 -8.66 3.20 21.18
N THR A 153 -7.63 3.61 21.91
CA THR A 153 -7.41 5.03 22.23
C THR A 153 -6.81 5.77 21.05
N GLU A 154 -7.25 7.00 20.82
CA GLU A 154 -6.69 7.89 19.81
C GLU A 154 -5.44 8.54 20.36
N GLN A 155 -4.36 8.51 19.58
CA GLN A 155 -3.07 9.08 19.97
C GLN A 155 -2.98 10.52 19.46
N HIS A 156 -2.70 11.45 20.39
CA HIS A 156 -2.42 12.85 20.12
C HIS A 156 -1.01 13.17 20.62
N ASP A 157 -0.15 13.59 19.70
CA ASP A 157 1.22 14.00 20.01
C ASP A 157 1.28 15.54 19.99
N THR A 158 1.68 16.14 21.10
CA THR A 158 1.87 17.59 21.24
C THR A 158 3.32 17.87 21.60
N THR A 159 3.99 18.72 20.82
CA THR A 159 5.39 19.07 21.08
C THR A 159 5.47 20.08 22.23
N ILE A 160 6.05 19.67 23.37
CA ILE A 160 6.27 20.52 24.55
C ILE A 160 7.59 21.29 24.42
N PHE A 161 8.57 20.65 23.79
CA PHE A 161 9.85 21.23 23.47
C PHE A 161 10.30 20.70 22.10
N ALA A 162 10.56 21.61 21.16
CA ALA A 162 10.88 21.27 19.78
C ALA A 162 12.33 20.75 19.57
N GLY A 163 13.12 20.70 20.65
CA GLY A 163 14.56 20.43 20.59
C GLY A 163 15.36 21.72 20.46
N GLY A 164 16.62 21.68 20.85
CA GLY A 164 17.47 22.87 20.95
C GLY A 164 18.95 22.53 20.98
N VAL A 165 19.77 23.54 21.27
CA VAL A 165 21.19 23.39 21.53
C VAL A 165 21.47 24.12 22.84
N ASP A 166 22.27 23.52 23.71
CA ASP A 166 22.67 24.13 24.98
C ASP A 166 23.86 25.08 24.80
N ASP A 167 24.32 25.70 25.89
CA ASP A 167 25.40 26.68 25.84
C ASP A 167 26.76 26.08 25.47
N GLU A 168 26.92 24.77 25.66
CA GLU A 168 28.11 24.00 25.31
C GLU A 168 28.05 23.44 23.88
N GLY A 169 26.93 23.60 23.18
CA GLY A 169 26.75 23.14 21.79
C GLY A 169 26.20 21.72 21.68
N PHE A 170 25.75 21.10 22.77
CA PHE A 170 25.09 19.80 22.73
C PHE A 170 23.64 19.95 22.26
N THR A 171 23.23 19.04 21.39
CA THR A 171 21.87 19.02 20.88
C THR A 171 20.91 18.46 21.94
N LEU A 172 19.96 19.27 22.38
CA LEU A 172 18.91 18.87 23.32
C LEU A 172 17.72 18.24 22.59
N PRO A 173 17.31 17.00 22.96
CA PRO A 173 16.22 16.30 22.29
C PRO A 173 14.88 17.02 22.41
N PRO A 174 13.99 16.90 21.40
CA PRO A 174 12.61 17.31 21.55
C PRO A 174 11.90 16.45 22.60
N ILE A 175 10.94 17.06 23.31
CA ILE A 175 10.04 16.39 24.25
C ILE A 175 8.64 16.48 23.68
N VAL A 176 8.01 15.32 23.52
CA VAL A 176 6.64 15.19 23.00
C VAL A 176 5.75 14.64 24.11
N GLU A 177 4.66 15.36 24.39
CA GLU A 177 3.55 14.85 25.18
C GLU A 177 2.70 13.96 24.27
N ARG A 178 2.61 12.68 24.62
CA ARG A 178 1.79 11.69 23.94
C ARG A 178 0.59 11.38 24.81
N ALA A 179 -0.57 11.85 24.38
CA ALA A 179 -1.85 11.58 25.02
C ALA A 179 -2.61 10.49 24.27
N TRP A 180 -3.07 9.47 24.98
CA TRP A 180 -4.00 8.45 24.49
C TRP A 180 -5.38 8.71 25.07
N ILE A 181 -6.34 9.06 24.22
CA ILE A 181 -7.69 9.45 24.63
C ILE A 181 -8.68 8.41 24.14
N CYS A 182 -9.51 7.88 25.04
CA CYS A 182 -10.60 7.00 24.68
C CYS A 182 -11.78 7.83 24.14
N PRO A 183 -12.24 7.62 22.90
CA PRO A 183 -13.36 8.39 22.33
C PRO A 183 -14.71 8.07 23.00
N ARG A 184 -14.79 6.99 23.79
CA ARG A 184 -16.05 6.51 24.39
C ARG A 184 -16.25 6.96 25.84
N CYS A 185 -15.22 6.88 26.67
CA CYS A 185 -15.31 7.20 28.10
C CYS A 185 -14.44 8.39 28.53
N GLY A 186 -13.65 8.97 27.63
CA GLY A 186 -12.75 10.07 27.98
C GLY A 186 -11.54 9.67 28.84
N TYR A 187 -11.29 8.37 29.04
CA TYR A 187 -10.04 7.88 29.63
C TYR A 187 -8.86 8.51 28.91
N THR A 188 -7.96 9.14 29.65
CA THR A 188 -6.79 9.81 29.10
C THR A 188 -5.55 9.31 29.80
N LYS A 189 -4.59 8.83 29.01
CA LYS A 189 -3.25 8.48 29.49
C LYS A 189 -2.25 9.43 28.85
N VAL A 190 -1.39 10.04 29.64
CA VAL A 190 -0.37 10.96 29.15
C VAL A 190 1.01 10.38 29.46
N LYS A 191 1.90 10.38 28.47
CA LYS A 191 3.33 10.09 28.65
C LYS A 191 4.17 11.14 27.96
N TYR A 192 5.35 11.41 28.50
CA TYR A 192 6.33 12.28 27.87
C TYR A 192 7.44 11.42 27.28
N VAL A 193 7.66 11.57 25.98
CA VAL A 193 8.60 10.73 25.23
C VAL A 193 9.58 11.58 24.45
N VAL A 194 10.81 11.07 24.34
CA VAL A 194 11.79 11.54 23.38
C VAL A 194 11.66 10.66 22.14
N PRO A 195 11.40 11.22 20.94
CA PRO A 195 11.23 10.43 19.73
C PRO A 195 12.50 9.63 19.35
N GLU A 196 12.34 8.36 19.00
CA GLU A 196 13.46 7.44 18.68
C GLU A 196 14.29 7.87 17.46
N TYR A 197 13.73 8.67 16.55
CA TYR A 197 14.46 9.18 15.39
C TYR A 197 15.47 10.28 15.75
N TYR A 198 15.48 10.75 16.99
CA TYR A 198 16.47 11.70 17.47
C TYR A 198 17.75 10.93 17.87
N ARG A 199 18.76 10.93 16.98
CA ARG A 199 20.12 10.60 17.38
C ARG A 199 20.72 11.82 18.08
N PRO A 200 21.13 11.73 19.36
CA PRO A 200 21.98 12.73 19.93
C PRO A 200 23.29 12.74 19.13
N GLY A 201 23.48 13.80 18.36
CA GLY A 201 24.75 14.11 17.73
C GLY A 201 25.33 15.32 18.43
N LEU A 202 26.65 15.37 18.62
CA LEU A 202 27.28 16.67 18.80
C LEU A 202 26.90 17.52 17.58
N ALA A 203 26.46 18.77 17.78
CA ALA A 203 26.46 19.74 16.69
C ALA A 203 27.93 20.02 16.37
N ARG A 204 28.55 19.10 15.60
CA ARG A 204 29.98 19.18 15.28
C ARG A 204 30.17 20.27 14.25
N SER A 205 31.19 21.08 14.46
CA SER A 205 31.69 21.99 13.42
C SER A 205 31.89 21.17 12.13
N PRO A 206 31.58 21.73 10.95
CA PRO A 206 31.92 21.12 9.67
C PRO A 206 33.39 20.65 9.60
N ALA A 207 34.31 21.33 10.29
CA ALA A 207 35.72 20.95 10.41
C ALA A 207 35.96 19.57 11.05
N ASP A 208 35.10 19.14 11.97
CA ASP A 208 35.25 17.88 12.72
C ASP A 208 34.59 16.67 12.03
N THR A 209 33.84 16.89 10.94
CA THR A 209 32.99 15.86 10.33
C THR A 209 33.69 15.02 9.26
N GLY A 210 34.99 15.23 9.01
CA GLY A 210 35.73 14.44 8.02
C GLY A 210 35.17 14.56 6.60
N LEU A 211 34.41 15.64 6.32
CA LEU A 211 33.89 15.95 4.99
C LEU A 211 35.05 16.03 3.99
N PRO A 212 34.83 15.65 2.71
CA PRO A 212 35.85 15.78 1.67
C PRO A 212 36.41 17.19 1.70
N ARG A 213 37.76 17.32 1.65
CA ARG A 213 38.51 18.57 1.86
C ARG A 213 37.86 19.74 1.11
N LEU A 214 36.99 20.46 1.82
CA LEU A 214 36.37 21.69 1.33
C LEU A 214 37.48 22.71 1.11
N HIS A 215 37.29 23.57 0.10
CA HIS A 215 38.23 24.65 -0.13
C HIS A 215 38.26 25.56 1.13
N PRO A 216 39.42 26.04 1.60
CA PRO A 216 39.53 26.77 2.89
C PRO A 216 38.54 27.92 3.05
N ARG A 217 38.29 28.68 1.98
CA ARG A 217 37.29 29.77 1.97
C ARG A 217 35.84 29.31 2.15
N GLU A 218 35.51 28.10 1.72
CA GLU A 218 34.19 27.50 1.91
C GLU A 218 34.03 26.98 3.33
N LEU A 219 35.10 26.43 3.92
CA LEU A 219 35.14 26.04 5.32
C LEU A 219 34.92 27.26 6.23
N ASP A 220 35.65 28.37 6.02
CA ASP A 220 35.48 29.61 6.80
C ASP A 220 34.07 30.22 6.67
N ARG A 221 33.41 29.99 5.53
CA ARG A 221 32.04 30.47 5.30
C ARG A 221 31.03 29.59 6.03
N LEU A 222 31.24 28.28 6.02
CA LEU A 222 30.42 27.30 6.73
C LEU A 222 30.58 27.43 8.25
N GLU A 223 31.80 27.62 8.74
CA GLU A 223 32.06 27.88 10.17
C GLU A 223 31.37 29.15 10.64
N ARG A 224 31.52 30.28 9.92
CA ARG A 224 30.79 31.52 10.28
C ARG A 224 29.28 31.37 10.23
N ALA A 225 28.75 30.60 9.28
CA ALA A 225 27.32 30.31 9.21
C ALA A 225 26.87 29.43 10.38
N PHE A 226 27.69 28.46 10.79
CA PHE A 226 27.45 27.58 11.92
C PHE A 226 27.55 28.34 13.26
N ASP A 227 28.53 29.23 13.41
CA ASP A 227 28.69 30.10 14.58
C ASP A 227 27.53 31.08 14.71
N LYS A 228 27.10 31.67 13.59
CA LYS A 228 25.90 32.51 13.57
C LYS A 228 24.66 31.70 13.94
N TRP A 229 24.48 30.51 13.37
CA TRP A 229 23.35 29.64 13.65
C TRP A 229 23.31 29.17 15.12
N THR A 230 24.46 28.78 15.68
CA THR A 230 24.57 28.40 17.09
C THR A 230 24.33 29.60 18.01
N LYS A 231 24.85 30.78 17.68
CA LYS A 231 24.57 32.00 18.44
C LYS A 231 23.08 32.37 18.43
N ASP A 232 22.45 32.40 17.26
CA ASP A 232 21.02 32.69 17.09
C ASP A 232 20.16 31.65 17.86
N ARG A 233 20.61 30.40 17.97
CA ARG A 233 19.94 29.35 18.73
C ARG A 233 20.20 29.39 20.23
N LYS A 234 21.39 29.79 20.69
CA LYS A 234 21.69 30.00 22.12
C LYS A 234 20.84 31.11 22.70
N GLU A 235 20.63 32.20 21.95
CA GLU A 235 19.73 33.30 22.36
C GLU A 235 18.25 32.86 22.47
N MET A 236 17.87 31.75 21.81
CA MET A 236 16.54 31.15 21.88
C MET A 236 16.49 29.86 22.72
N ALA A 237 17.59 29.51 23.39
CA ALA A 237 17.70 28.27 24.14
C ALA A 237 16.86 28.35 25.41
N ARG A 238 15.90 27.43 25.54
CA ARG A 238 15.06 27.29 26.74
C ARG A 238 15.84 26.69 27.92
N PHE A 239 16.91 25.96 27.66
CA PHE A 239 17.74 25.26 28.66
C PHE A 239 19.20 25.55 28.35
N HIS A 240 19.98 25.84 29.38
CA HIS A 240 21.40 26.21 29.27
C HIS A 240 22.32 24.98 29.31
N SER A 241 21.84 23.86 29.86
CA SER A 241 22.57 22.60 29.93
C SER A 241 21.67 21.39 29.69
N PHE A 242 22.30 20.26 29.34
CA PHE A 242 21.60 18.97 29.30
C PHE A 242 21.05 18.55 30.67
N GLU A 243 21.70 18.92 31.78
CA GLU A 243 21.23 18.59 33.13
C GLU A 243 19.93 19.30 33.46
N GLU A 244 19.79 20.58 33.09
CA GLU A 244 18.54 21.34 33.21
C GLU A 244 17.43 20.74 32.35
N TRP A 245 17.74 20.40 31.10
CA TRP A 245 16.80 19.73 30.21
C TRP A 245 16.34 18.39 30.78
N LYS A 246 17.26 17.61 31.35
CA LYS A 246 16.98 16.30 31.95
C LYS A 246 16.12 16.45 33.20
N ALA A 247 16.44 17.40 34.07
CA ALA A 247 15.66 17.69 35.27
C ALA A 247 14.22 18.09 34.90
N PHE A 248 14.06 18.94 33.87
CA PHE A 248 12.74 19.28 33.36
C PHE A 248 11.99 18.07 32.77
N PHE A 249 12.69 17.22 32.01
CA PHE A 249 12.09 16.01 31.46
C PHE A 249 11.67 15.01 32.56
N ASP A 250 12.49 14.84 33.59
CA ASP A 250 12.19 14.00 34.75
C ASP A 250 11.02 14.60 35.56
N GLU A 251 10.93 15.93 35.69
CA GLU A 251 9.76 16.60 36.26
C GLU A 251 8.49 16.31 35.44
N LEU A 252 8.55 16.41 34.11
CA LEU A 252 7.44 16.06 33.24
C LEU A 252 7.03 14.59 33.41
N LYS A 253 7.99 13.67 33.58
CA LYS A 253 7.70 12.27 33.87
C LYS A 253 6.94 12.07 35.17
N THR A 254 7.17 12.90 36.20
CA THR A 254 6.37 12.81 37.44
C THR A 254 4.90 13.22 37.23
N ARG A 255 4.61 13.99 36.17
CA ARG A 255 3.25 14.38 35.76
C ARG A 255 2.58 13.36 34.85
N GLU A 256 3.27 12.28 34.49
CA GLU A 256 2.64 11.16 33.80
C GLU A 256 1.54 10.56 34.68
N GLY A 257 0.44 10.22 34.04
CA GLY A 257 -0.71 9.76 34.77
C GLY A 257 -1.84 9.31 33.87
N GLU A 258 -2.77 8.63 34.52
CA GLU A 258 -4.00 8.17 33.91
C GLU A 258 -5.15 8.92 34.56
N LYS A 259 -5.87 9.73 33.77
CA LYS A 259 -7.09 10.39 34.21
C LYS A 259 -8.27 9.54 33.77
N ARG A 260 -8.97 8.99 34.75
CA ARG A 260 -10.28 8.36 34.54
C ARG A 260 -11.35 9.42 34.79
N GLN A 261 -12.11 9.77 33.75
CA GLN A 261 -13.34 10.50 33.98
C GLN A 261 -14.36 9.52 34.56
N PHE A 262 -14.57 9.58 35.87
CA PHE A 262 -15.73 8.93 36.48
C PHE A 262 -16.98 9.63 35.96
N ARG A 263 -17.62 9.06 34.92
CA ARG A 263 -19.03 9.36 34.69
C ARG A 263 -19.80 8.72 35.84
N PHE A 264 -20.31 9.56 36.74
CA PHE A 264 -21.54 9.20 37.45
C PHE A 264 -22.58 8.84 36.38
N GLN A 265 -23.28 7.73 36.65
CA GLN A 265 -24.17 7.00 35.75
C GLN A 265 -25.15 7.89 34.96
#